data_AF-A0A5N4E1Z3-F1
#
_entry.id   AF-A0A5N4E1Z3-F1
#
_cell.length_a   1.000
_cell.length_b   1.000
_cell.length_c   1.000
_cell.angle_alpha   90.00
_cell.angle_beta   90.00
_cell.angle_gamma   90.00
#
_symmetry.space_group_name_H-M   'P 1'
#
loop_
_entity.id
_entity.type
_entity.pdbx_description
1 polymer ?
#
loop_
_entity_poly.entity_id
_entity_poly.type
_entity_poly.pdbx_seq_one_letter_code
_entity_poly.pdbx_strand_id
1 'polypeptide(L)'
;MKYFHAWEIWIPRLAQALLSAVADLRLYSLMKQLENQQVARWVFFCQLCSWFTWYCCTRTLTNTMETVLTVIALFYYPLEGSKSMNRFVTFSLSLIIDRIFFGQWTLVQYNFLKFNVLQDLGTFYGSHPWHWYFSQGFPAVLGTHLPFFIHGCFLASKRYRIFLVTVLWTLLVYSMLSHKEFRFIYPVLPFCMVFCAVSGITGMLELLES
;
A
#
# COMPACT_ATOMS: atom_id res chain seq x y z
N MET A 1 -9.69 -34.67 -12.76
CA MET A 1 -9.49 -33.57 -11.79
C MET A 1 -8.30 -33.93 -10.92
N LYS A 2 -7.18 -33.19 -11.01
CA LYS A 2 -6.06 -33.38 -10.08
C LYS A 2 -6.47 -32.80 -8.74
N TYR A 3 -6.45 -33.62 -7.69
CA TYR A 3 -6.61 -33.16 -6.32
C TYR A 3 -5.39 -32.28 -5.99
N PHE A 4 -5.58 -30.96 -5.96
CA PHE A 4 -4.57 -30.08 -5.38
C PHE A 4 -4.41 -30.48 -3.91
N HIS A 5 -3.17 -30.76 -3.51
CA HIS A 5 -2.93 -31.08 -2.12
C HIS A 5 -3.07 -29.80 -1.28
N ALA A 6 -3.63 -29.91 -0.07
CA ALA A 6 -3.86 -28.75 0.79
C ALA A 6 -2.60 -27.89 0.99
N TRP A 7 -1.42 -28.50 1.05
CA TRP A 7 -0.15 -27.78 1.20
C TRP A 7 0.16 -26.84 0.02
N GLU A 8 -0.23 -27.18 -1.21
CA GLU A 8 -0.05 -26.31 -2.40
C GLU A 8 -0.83 -25.01 -2.29
N ILE A 9 -1.95 -25.03 -1.54
CA ILE A 9 -2.82 -23.87 -1.33
C ILE A 9 -2.39 -23.07 -0.09
N TRP A 10 -1.99 -23.75 0.98
CA TRP A 10 -1.69 -23.10 2.27
C TRP A 10 -0.29 -22.51 2.34
N ILE A 11 0.73 -23.14 1.74
CA ILE A 11 2.11 -22.65 1.74
C ILE A 11 2.23 -21.20 1.23
N PRO A 12 1.74 -20.85 0.03
CA PRO A 12 1.92 -19.51 -0.49
C PRO A 12 1.14 -18.46 0.32
N ARG A 13 0.00 -18.83 0.92
CA ARG A 13 -0.78 -17.96 1.81
C ARG A 13 -0.05 -17.69 3.13
N LEU A 14 0.56 -18.72 3.72
CA LEU A 14 1.33 -18.58 4.95
C LEU A 14 2.60 -17.74 4.71
N ALA A 15 3.30 -18.00 3.60
CA ALA A 15 4.45 -17.19 3.20
C ALA A 15 4.08 -15.71 3.01
N GLN A 16 2.95 -15.44 2.34
CA GLN A 16 2.45 -14.08 2.16
C GLN A 16 2.10 -13.41 3.50
N ALA A 17 1.44 -14.13 4.41
CA ALA A 17 1.10 -13.61 5.73
C ALA A 17 2.35 -13.26 6.55
N LEU A 18 3.38 -14.10 6.50
CA LEU A 18 4.68 -13.84 7.14
C LEU A 18 5.35 -12.60 6.55
N LEU A 19 5.34 -12.44 5.22
CA LEU A 19 5.89 -11.24 4.56
C LEU A 19 5.13 -9.96 4.95
N SER A 20 3.80 -10.03 5.01
CA SER A 20 2.97 -8.91 5.50
C SER A 20 3.28 -8.56 6.95
N ALA A 21 3.44 -9.56 7.83
CA ALA A 21 3.83 -9.32 9.23
C ALA A 21 5.22 -8.66 9.34
N VAL A 22 6.18 -9.09 8.51
CA VAL A 22 7.50 -8.43 8.44
C VAL A 22 7.36 -6.98 7.98
N ALA A 23 6.54 -6.70 6.97
CA ALA A 23 6.28 -5.33 6.52
C ALA A 23 5.69 -4.47 7.63
N ASP A 24 4.70 -4.96 8.39
CA ASP A 24 4.10 -4.20 9.50
C ASP A 24 5.13 -3.86 10.60
N LEU A 25 6.05 -4.78 10.92
CA LEU A 25 7.17 -4.53 11.86
C LEU A 25 8.17 -3.50 11.31
N ARG A 26 8.42 -3.51 10.00
CA ARG A 26 9.29 -2.52 9.34
C ARG A 26 8.62 -1.16 9.27
N LEU A 27 7.30 -1.10 9.07
CA LEU A 27 6.53 0.13 9.13
C LEU A 27 6.63 0.77 10.52
N TYR A 28 6.44 -0.02 11.58
CA TYR A 28 6.63 0.44 12.96
C TYR A 28 8.05 0.98 13.19
N SER A 29 9.07 0.25 12.71
CA SER A 29 10.47 0.66 12.85
C SER A 29 10.77 1.95 12.08
N LEU A 30 10.22 2.10 10.87
CA LEU A 30 10.33 3.31 10.05
C LEU A 30 9.69 4.51 10.76
N MET A 31 8.46 4.38 11.27
CA MET A 31 7.79 5.47 11.98
C MET A 31 8.53 5.85 13.26
N LYS A 32 9.15 4.88 13.95
CA LYS A 32 10.00 5.15 15.10
C LYS A 32 11.26 5.94 14.74
N GLN A 33 11.82 5.72 13.55
CA GLN A 33 12.99 6.45 13.05
C GLN A 33 12.64 7.86 12.56
N LEU A 34 11.48 8.04 11.92
CA LEU A 34 11.08 9.32 11.34
C LEU A 34 10.52 10.30 12.37
N GLU A 35 9.90 9.79 13.42
CA GLU A 35 9.07 10.57 14.34
C GLU A 35 9.37 10.13 15.79
N ASN A 36 8.32 9.79 16.54
CA ASN A 36 8.39 9.40 17.94
C ASN A 36 7.88 7.97 18.14
N GLN A 37 8.32 7.37 19.25
CA GLN A 37 7.88 6.07 19.71
C GLN A 37 6.35 5.97 19.90
N GLN A 38 5.69 7.09 20.23
CA GLN A 38 4.23 7.16 20.36
C GLN A 38 3.53 7.11 18.99
N VAL A 39 3.96 7.91 18.01
CA VAL A 39 3.45 7.88 16.63
C VAL A 39 3.57 6.48 16.03
N ALA A 40 4.74 5.85 16.19
CA ALA A 40 4.96 4.49 15.72
C ALA A 40 3.96 3.46 16.29
N ARG A 41 3.67 3.53 17.60
CA ARG A 41 2.70 2.65 18.26
C ARG A 41 1.29 2.86 17.71
N TRP A 42 0.89 4.10 17.51
CA TRP A 42 -0.42 4.43 16.96
C TRP A 42 -0.56 4.00 15.49
N VAL A 43 0.46 4.19 14.65
CA VAL A 43 0.44 3.70 13.27
C VAL A 43 0.30 2.19 13.23
N PHE A 44 1.08 1.48 14.05
CA PHE A 44 1.01 0.02 14.14
C PHE A 44 -0.36 -0.45 14.66
N PHE A 45 -0.92 0.23 15.66
CA PHE A 45 -2.26 -0.05 16.16
C PHE A 45 -3.33 0.15 15.07
N CYS A 46 -3.33 1.28 14.36
CA CYS A 46 -4.25 1.54 13.25
C CYS A 46 -4.11 0.49 12.14
N GLN A 47 -2.87 0.08 11.83
CA GLN A 47 -2.59 -0.95 10.83
C GLN A 47 -3.17 -2.32 11.23
N LEU A 48 -3.01 -2.72 12.50
CA LEU A 48 -3.57 -3.97 13.03
C LEU A 48 -5.10 -3.94 13.17
N CYS A 49 -5.70 -2.77 13.41
CA CYS A 49 -7.15 -2.61 13.46
C CYS A 49 -7.81 -2.50 12.07
N SER A 50 -7.02 -2.33 11.02
CA SER A 50 -7.55 -2.21 9.66
C SER A 50 -8.10 -3.54 9.15
N TRP A 51 -9.42 -3.60 8.97
CA TRP A 51 -10.11 -4.77 8.41
C TRP A 51 -9.55 -5.17 7.03
N PHE A 52 -9.14 -4.19 6.23
CA PHE A 52 -8.66 -4.42 4.87
C PHE A 52 -7.25 -5.01 4.86
N THR A 53 -6.41 -4.69 5.84
CA THR A 53 -5.11 -5.37 6.05
C THR A 53 -5.32 -6.86 6.31
N TRP A 54 -6.25 -7.23 7.18
CA TRP A 54 -6.58 -8.64 7.44
C TRP A 54 -7.16 -9.36 6.22
N TYR A 55 -7.94 -8.66 5.41
CA TYR A 55 -8.47 -9.18 4.16
C TYR A 55 -7.37 -9.49 3.13
N CYS A 56 -6.36 -8.63 3.04
CA CYS A 56 -5.29 -8.70 2.02
C CYS A 56 -4.06 -9.53 2.44
N CYS A 57 -3.71 -9.58 3.73
CA CYS A 57 -2.44 -10.16 4.20
C CYS A 57 -2.33 -11.69 3.95
N THR A 58 -3.45 -12.40 3.90
CA THR A 58 -3.49 -13.85 3.65
C THR A 58 -3.61 -14.22 2.17
N ARG A 59 -3.76 -13.22 1.29
CA ARG A 59 -4.01 -13.41 -0.14
C ARG A 59 -2.78 -13.11 -0.95
N THR A 60 -2.41 -14.05 -1.82
CA THR A 60 -1.27 -13.98 -2.74
C THR A 60 -1.60 -13.08 -3.94
N LEU A 61 -1.83 -11.80 -3.66
CA LEU A 61 -2.13 -10.77 -4.64
C LEU A 61 -0.88 -9.92 -4.89
N THR A 62 -0.65 -9.54 -6.14
CA THR A 62 0.47 -8.65 -6.53
C THR A 62 0.47 -7.37 -5.70
N ASN A 63 -0.72 -6.84 -5.41
CA ASN A 63 -0.88 -5.59 -4.66
C ASN A 63 -0.42 -5.75 -3.21
N THR A 64 -0.60 -6.93 -2.59
CA THR A 64 -0.08 -7.19 -1.24
C THR A 64 1.44 -7.23 -1.25
N MET A 65 2.03 -7.85 -2.27
CA MET A 65 3.48 -7.84 -2.46
C MET A 65 4.02 -6.43 -2.72
N GLU A 66 3.33 -5.63 -3.52
CA GLU A 66 3.67 -4.23 -3.78
C GLU A 66 3.68 -3.41 -2.48
N THR A 67 2.67 -3.56 -1.62
CA THR A 67 2.66 -2.91 -0.30
C THR A 67 3.84 -3.35 0.56
N VAL A 68 4.12 -4.66 0.64
CA VAL A 68 5.24 -5.21 1.41
C VAL A 68 6.56 -4.64 0.93
N LEU A 69 6.81 -4.70 -0.38
CA LEU A 69 8.03 -4.20 -1.00
C LEU A 69 8.15 -2.68 -0.82
N THR A 70 7.06 -1.92 -0.93
CA THR A 70 7.06 -0.47 -0.72
C THR A 70 7.45 -0.13 0.71
N VAL A 71 6.88 -0.80 1.70
CA VAL A 71 7.20 -0.56 3.12
C VAL A 71 8.64 -0.94 3.44
N ILE A 72 9.11 -2.10 2.95
CA ILE A 72 10.50 -2.53 3.13
C ILE A 72 11.45 -1.56 2.42
N ALA A 73 11.14 -1.16 1.20
CA ALA A 73 11.93 -0.19 0.44
C ALA A 73 12.01 1.14 1.19
N LEU A 74 10.91 1.65 1.74
CA LEU A 74 10.91 2.88 2.53
C LEU A 74 11.72 2.76 3.83
N PHE A 75 11.71 1.60 4.48
CA PHE A 75 12.54 1.35 5.66
C PHE A 75 14.04 1.41 5.32
N TYR A 76 14.43 0.83 4.19
CA TYR A 76 15.83 0.87 3.74
C TYR A 76 16.18 2.15 2.99
N TYR A 77 15.20 2.92 2.52
CA TYR A 77 15.41 4.18 1.83
C TYR A 77 15.81 5.24 2.88
N PRO A 78 17.08 5.65 2.89
CA PRO A 78 17.59 6.52 3.92
C PRO A 78 17.11 7.95 3.65
N LEU A 79 16.28 8.46 4.55
CA LEU A 79 15.97 9.88 4.62
C LEU A 79 17.19 10.56 5.26
N GLU A 80 17.92 11.29 4.39
CA GLU A 80 19.15 12.05 4.61
C GLU A 80 20.47 11.24 4.69
N GLY A 81 21.33 11.42 3.66
CA GLY A 81 22.76 11.08 3.73
C GLY A 81 23.28 9.90 2.88
N SER A 82 22.43 9.16 2.15
CA SER A 82 22.93 8.04 1.35
C SER A 82 23.24 8.38 -0.10
N LYS A 83 24.28 7.74 -0.62
CA LYS A 83 24.69 7.80 -2.02
C LYS A 83 23.49 7.42 -2.89
N SER A 84 23.02 8.35 -3.71
CA SER A 84 21.95 8.11 -4.67
C SER A 84 22.36 6.96 -5.59
N MET A 85 21.76 5.79 -5.38
CA MET A 85 21.87 4.68 -6.32
C MET A 85 21.38 5.19 -7.67
N ASN A 86 22.17 5.00 -8.72
CA ASN A 86 21.83 5.51 -10.05
C ASN A 86 20.51 4.88 -10.51
N ARG A 87 19.51 5.72 -10.83
CA ARG A 87 18.16 5.30 -11.25
C ARG A 87 18.20 4.33 -12.44
N PHE A 88 19.20 4.45 -13.31
CA PHE A 88 19.43 3.54 -14.43
C PHE A 88 19.87 2.14 -13.98
N VAL A 89 20.64 2.03 -12.89
CA VAL A 89 21.07 0.73 -12.33
C VAL A 89 19.87 0.00 -11.74
N THR A 90 19.03 0.70 -10.98
CA THR A 90 17.79 0.12 -10.42
C THR A 90 16.85 -0.36 -11.54
N PHE A 91 16.67 0.46 -12.58
CA PHE A 91 15.85 0.08 -13.73
C PHE A 91 16.43 -1.15 -14.46
N SER A 92 17.74 -1.16 -14.71
CA SER A 92 18.41 -2.30 -15.37
C SER A 92 18.32 -3.58 -14.55
N LEU A 93 18.45 -3.49 -13.23
CA LEU A 93 18.27 -4.65 -12.34
C LEU A 93 16.82 -5.18 -12.39
N SER A 94 15.83 -4.29 -12.41
CA SER A 94 14.41 -4.66 -12.58
C SER A 94 14.20 -5.44 -13.89
N LEU A 95 14.77 -4.96 -15.01
CA LEU A 95 14.65 -5.64 -16.30
C LEU A 95 15.28 -7.04 -16.31
N ILE A 96 16.42 -7.20 -15.62
CA ILE A 96 17.10 -8.50 -15.50
C ILE A 96 16.26 -9.47 -14.68
N ILE A 97 15.68 -9.01 -13.57
CA ILE A 97 14.77 -9.81 -12.75
C ILE A 97 13.55 -10.24 -13.58
N ASP A 98 12.91 -9.29 -14.28
CA ASP A 98 11.76 -9.58 -15.14
C ASP A 98 12.12 -10.61 -16.22
N ARG A 99 13.31 -10.51 -16.82
CA ARG A 99 13.83 -11.48 -17.80
C ARG A 99 13.99 -12.88 -17.21
N ILE A 100 14.48 -13.00 -15.96
CA ILE A 100 14.66 -14.29 -15.28
C ILE A 100 13.31 -14.96 -15.01
N PHE A 101 12.32 -14.21 -14.52
CA PHE A 101 11.01 -14.76 -14.16
C PHE A 101 10.15 -15.11 -15.38
N PHE A 102 10.10 -14.23 -16.39
CA PHE A 102 9.23 -14.42 -17.55
C PHE A 102 9.89 -15.18 -18.71
N GLY A 103 11.21 -15.39 -18.66
CA GLY A 103 11.96 -16.07 -19.73
C GLY A 103 11.98 -15.30 -21.07
N GLN A 104 11.43 -14.08 -21.10
CA GLN A 104 11.32 -13.16 -22.23
C GLN A 104 11.70 -11.74 -21.79
N TRP A 105 12.23 -10.91 -22.70
CA TRP A 105 12.45 -9.51 -22.39
C TRP A 105 11.10 -8.80 -22.40
N THR A 106 10.51 -8.66 -21.22
CA THR A 106 9.18 -8.06 -21.05
C THR A 106 9.24 -6.93 -20.06
N LEU A 107 8.84 -5.74 -20.51
CA LEU A 107 8.53 -4.63 -19.63
C LEU A 107 7.16 -4.89 -19.01
N VAL A 108 7.15 -5.38 -17.77
CA VAL A 108 5.91 -5.74 -17.04
C VAL A 108 4.96 -4.54 -16.94
N GLN A 109 5.51 -3.36 -16.74
CA GLN A 109 4.77 -2.10 -16.64
C GLN A 109 4.13 -1.71 -17.98
N TYR A 110 4.84 -1.93 -19.09
CA TYR A 110 4.29 -1.69 -20.43
C TYR A 110 3.19 -2.70 -20.77
N ASN A 111 3.39 -3.97 -20.44
CA ASN A 111 2.36 -4.99 -20.62
C ASN A 111 1.12 -4.65 -19.79
N PHE A 112 1.29 -4.22 -18.53
CA PHE A 112 0.18 -3.75 -17.70
C PHE A 112 -0.57 -2.60 -18.35
N LEU A 113 0.13 -1.58 -18.86
CA LEU A 113 -0.50 -0.46 -19.57
C LEU A 113 -1.24 -0.93 -20.83
N LYS A 114 -0.61 -1.82 -21.61
CA LYS A 114 -1.21 -2.38 -22.83
C LYS A 114 -2.49 -3.16 -22.52
N PHE A 115 -2.48 -4.00 -21.48
CA PHE A 115 -3.64 -4.81 -21.10
C PHE A 115 -4.74 -3.99 -20.41
N ASN A 116 -4.39 -3.07 -19.51
CA ASN A 116 -5.36 -2.34 -18.67
C ASN A 116 -5.84 -1.01 -19.27
N VAL A 117 -5.04 -0.36 -20.11
CA VAL A 117 -5.38 0.95 -20.70
C VAL A 117 -5.68 0.84 -22.18
N LEU A 118 -4.84 0.13 -22.96
CA LEU A 118 -4.99 0.10 -24.42
C LEU A 118 -5.98 -0.95 -24.91
N GLN A 119 -6.04 -2.11 -24.25
CA GLN A 119 -6.92 -3.22 -24.65
C GLN A 119 -8.22 -3.28 -23.84
N ASP A 120 -8.32 -2.52 -22.75
CA ASP A 120 -9.46 -2.38 -21.82
C ASP A 120 -10.22 -3.68 -21.51
N LEU A 121 -9.49 -4.80 -21.45
CA LEU A 121 -10.03 -6.14 -21.14
C LEU A 121 -10.64 -6.20 -19.73
N GLY A 122 -10.35 -5.22 -18.88
CA GLY A 122 -10.95 -5.08 -17.55
C GLY A 122 -12.44 -4.76 -17.58
N THR A 123 -12.96 -4.20 -18.67
CA THR A 123 -14.40 -3.92 -18.82
C THR A 123 -15.27 -5.17 -18.77
N PHE A 124 -14.73 -6.33 -19.17
CA PHE A 124 -15.41 -7.63 -19.05
C PHE A 124 -15.75 -8.01 -17.61
N TYR A 125 -15.01 -7.49 -16.64
CA TYR A 125 -15.22 -7.73 -15.21
C TYR A 125 -16.08 -6.65 -14.53
N GLY A 126 -16.64 -5.73 -15.31
CA GLY A 126 -17.44 -4.60 -14.84
C GLY A 126 -16.66 -3.30 -14.83
N SER A 127 -17.37 -2.21 -15.15
CA SER A 127 -16.85 -0.85 -15.15
C SER A 127 -17.49 -0.02 -14.05
N HIS A 128 -16.71 0.87 -13.46
CA HIS A 128 -17.19 1.82 -12.47
C HIS A 128 -16.93 3.26 -12.91
N PRO A 129 -17.76 4.24 -12.50
CA PRO A 129 -17.52 5.66 -12.78
C PRO A 129 -16.13 6.11 -12.31
N TRP A 130 -15.59 7.15 -12.93
CA TRP A 130 -14.26 7.68 -12.58
C TRP A 130 -14.14 8.05 -11.10
N HIS A 131 -15.19 8.61 -10.49
CA HIS A 131 -15.20 9.03 -9.09
C HIS A 131 -15.32 7.87 -8.08
N TRP A 132 -15.48 6.62 -8.53
CA TRP A 132 -15.78 5.48 -7.66
C TRP A 132 -14.76 5.29 -6.55
N TYR A 133 -13.47 5.50 -6.81
CA TYR A 133 -12.43 5.42 -5.78
C TYR A 133 -12.61 6.48 -4.71
N PHE A 134 -13.01 7.71 -5.05
CA PHE A 134 -13.24 8.76 -4.07
C PHE A 134 -14.54 8.56 -3.29
N SER A 135 -15.61 8.11 -3.95
CA SER A 135 -16.94 7.99 -3.33
C SER A 135 -17.18 6.69 -2.57
N GLN A 136 -16.59 5.57 -3.02
CA GLN A 136 -16.90 4.22 -2.50
C GLN A 136 -15.64 3.43 -2.18
N GLY A 137 -14.68 3.37 -3.11
CA GLY A 137 -13.47 2.55 -2.98
C GLY A 137 -12.64 2.89 -1.75
N PHE A 138 -12.24 4.16 -1.63
CA PHE A 138 -11.40 4.66 -0.55
C PHE A 138 -12.13 4.67 0.81
N PRO A 139 -13.38 5.16 0.91
CA PRO A 139 -14.18 5.02 2.13
C PRO A 139 -14.32 3.58 2.62
N ALA A 140 -14.55 2.62 1.72
CA ALA A 140 -14.67 1.21 2.09
C ALA A 140 -13.35 0.66 2.60
N VAL A 141 -12.24 0.91 1.90
CA VAL A 141 -10.90 0.43 2.28
C VAL A 141 -10.47 0.96 3.65
N LEU A 142 -10.75 2.22 3.96
CA LEU A 142 -10.48 2.78 5.29
C LEU A 142 -11.49 2.33 6.35
N GLY A 143 -12.75 2.13 5.97
CA GLY A 143 -13.82 1.74 6.88
C GLY A 143 -13.91 2.68 8.09
N THR A 144 -13.74 2.12 9.29
CA THR A 144 -13.78 2.85 10.56
C THR A 144 -12.66 3.87 10.73
N HIS A 145 -11.57 3.77 9.95
CA HIS A 145 -10.46 4.70 9.99
C HIS A 145 -10.70 5.99 9.18
N LEU A 146 -11.76 6.03 8.36
CA LEU A 146 -12.05 7.18 7.50
C LEU A 146 -12.17 8.53 8.26
N PRO A 147 -12.96 8.66 9.35
CA PRO A 147 -13.03 9.93 10.09
C PRO A 147 -11.68 10.33 10.68
N PHE A 148 -10.90 9.37 11.18
CA PHE A 148 -9.56 9.63 11.71
C PHE A 148 -8.58 10.09 10.62
N PHE A 149 -8.67 9.51 9.42
CA PHE A 149 -7.87 9.94 8.28
C PHE A 149 -8.20 11.38 7.88
N ILE A 150 -9.48 11.73 7.78
CA ILE A 150 -9.91 13.10 7.39
C ILE A 150 -9.42 14.11 8.43
N HIS A 151 -9.67 13.84 9.72
CA HIS A 151 -9.20 14.71 10.81
C HIS A 151 -7.66 14.83 10.80
N GLY A 152 -6.96 13.70 10.61
CA GLY A 152 -5.50 13.65 10.51
C GLY A 152 -4.95 14.44 9.33
N CYS A 153 -5.65 14.51 8.20
CA CYS A 153 -5.24 15.32 7.04
C CYS A 153 -5.15 16.82 7.35
N PHE A 154 -6.03 17.33 8.23
CA PHE A 154 -6.03 18.74 8.64
C PHE A 154 -4.95 19.04 9.69
N LEU A 155 -4.64 18.07 10.55
CA LEU A 155 -3.67 18.20 11.64
C LEU A 155 -2.22 17.94 11.21
N ALA A 156 -2.02 17.11 10.19
CA ALA A 156 -0.70 16.63 9.82
C ALA A 156 0.26 17.75 9.39
N SER A 157 1.47 17.72 9.92
CA SER A 157 2.53 18.66 9.57
C SER A 157 2.93 18.57 8.09
N LYS A 158 3.57 19.63 7.56
CA LYS A 158 4.00 19.71 6.15
C LYS A 158 4.87 18.54 5.69
N ARG A 159 5.59 17.89 6.62
CA ARG A 159 6.41 16.69 6.39
C ARG A 159 5.62 15.52 5.80
N TYR A 160 4.39 15.29 6.26
CA TYR A 160 3.54 14.20 5.78
C TYR A 160 2.86 14.49 4.44
N ARG A 161 3.02 15.69 3.88
CA ARG A 161 2.42 16.04 2.57
C ARG A 161 2.88 15.11 1.46
N ILE A 162 4.10 14.58 1.51
CA ILE A 162 4.57 13.64 0.49
C ILE A 162 3.76 12.34 0.49
N PHE A 163 3.37 11.85 1.67
CA PHE A 163 2.49 10.69 1.81
C PHE A 163 1.07 11.03 1.33
N LEU A 164 0.53 12.20 1.68
CA LEU A 164 -0.78 12.64 1.19
C LEU A 164 -0.82 12.76 -0.33
N VAL A 165 0.20 13.38 -0.94
CA VAL A 165 0.34 13.50 -2.39
C VAL A 165 0.44 12.13 -3.03
N THR A 166 1.17 11.18 -2.42
CA THR A 166 1.26 9.80 -2.93
C THR A 166 -0.11 9.11 -2.91
N VAL A 167 -0.88 9.26 -1.83
CA VAL A 167 -2.25 8.72 -1.73
C VAL A 167 -3.14 9.33 -2.83
N LEU A 168 -3.19 10.66 -2.93
CA LEU A 168 -4.03 11.36 -3.90
C LEU A 168 -3.64 11.05 -5.34
N TRP A 169 -2.34 11.06 -5.64
CA TRP A 169 -1.81 10.70 -6.96
C TRP A 169 -2.26 9.29 -7.36
N THR A 170 -2.09 8.33 -6.47
CA THR A 170 -2.49 6.95 -6.72
C THR A 170 -3.99 6.85 -6.98
N LEU A 171 -4.83 7.46 -6.13
CA LEU A 171 -6.27 7.47 -6.34
C LEU A 171 -6.66 8.10 -7.68
N LEU A 172 -6.02 9.20 -8.09
CA LEU A 172 -6.29 9.85 -9.37
C LEU A 172 -5.92 8.95 -10.56
N VAL A 173 -4.71 8.39 -10.55
CA VAL A 173 -4.24 7.51 -11.64
C VAL A 173 -5.14 6.28 -11.78
N TYR A 174 -5.45 5.60 -10.68
CA TYR A 174 -6.35 4.44 -10.71
C TYR A 174 -7.81 4.82 -11.04
N SER A 175 -8.23 6.06 -10.77
CA SER A 175 -9.58 6.55 -11.15
C SER A 175 -9.76 6.67 -12.67
N MET A 176 -8.69 6.85 -13.42
CA MET A 176 -8.73 6.88 -14.89
C MET A 176 -8.92 5.49 -15.53
N LEU A 177 -8.76 4.40 -14.76
CA LEU A 177 -8.97 3.05 -15.26
C LEU A 177 -10.46 2.70 -15.30
N SER A 178 -10.92 2.08 -16.39
CA SER A 178 -12.32 1.64 -16.55
C SER A 178 -12.72 0.60 -15.49
N HIS A 179 -11.85 -0.39 -15.26
CA HIS A 179 -12.00 -1.42 -14.24
C HIS A 179 -11.39 -0.98 -12.91
N LYS A 180 -12.15 -1.16 -11.82
CA LYS A 180 -11.77 -0.70 -10.49
C LYS A 180 -12.03 -1.78 -9.46
N GLU A 181 -11.09 -1.95 -8.54
CA GLU A 181 -11.19 -2.89 -7.43
C GLU A 181 -10.60 -2.28 -6.16
N PHE A 182 -11.14 -2.66 -5.00
CA PHE A 182 -10.65 -2.19 -3.70
C PHE A 182 -9.17 -2.51 -3.47
N ARG A 183 -8.71 -3.67 -3.95
CA ARG A 183 -7.33 -4.12 -3.73
C ARG A 183 -6.29 -3.26 -4.45
N PHE A 184 -6.62 -2.59 -5.55
CA PHE A 184 -5.62 -1.78 -6.29
C PHE A 184 -5.09 -0.60 -5.49
N ILE A 185 -5.86 -0.10 -4.52
CA ILE A 185 -5.44 0.98 -3.62
C ILE A 185 -4.87 0.46 -2.30
N TYR A 186 -4.64 -0.84 -2.15
CA TYR A 186 -4.00 -1.40 -0.95
C TYR A 186 -2.59 -0.82 -0.67
N PRO A 187 -1.73 -0.56 -1.68
CA PRO A 187 -0.39 0.01 -1.44
C PRO A 187 -0.39 1.37 -0.75
N VAL A 188 -1.49 2.14 -0.82
CA VAL A 188 -1.58 3.43 -0.14
C VAL A 188 -2.04 3.34 1.32
N LEU A 189 -2.54 2.19 1.75
CA LEU A 189 -3.11 2.00 3.09
C LEU A 189 -2.11 2.33 4.22
N PRO A 190 -0.83 1.89 4.18
CA PRO A 190 0.13 2.24 5.24
C PRO A 190 0.31 3.75 5.42
N PHE A 191 0.27 4.51 4.32
CA PHE A 191 0.36 5.98 4.37
C PHE A 191 -0.87 6.60 5.02
N CYS A 192 -2.07 6.06 4.73
CA CYS A 192 -3.29 6.52 5.39
C CYS A 192 -3.26 6.28 6.90
N MET A 193 -2.70 5.15 7.35
CA MET A 193 -2.57 4.85 8.79
C MET A 193 -1.69 5.86 9.54
N VAL A 194 -0.74 6.52 8.85
CA VAL A 194 0.05 7.62 9.43
C VAL A 194 -0.85 8.79 9.82
N PHE A 195 -1.78 9.20 8.95
CA PHE A 195 -2.72 10.29 9.25
C PHE A 195 -3.70 9.90 10.36
N CYS A 196 -4.19 8.66 10.35
CA CYS A 196 -5.04 8.14 11.42
C CYS A 196 -4.35 8.18 12.78
N ALA A 197 -3.05 7.83 12.83
CA ALA A 197 -2.26 7.86 14.05
C ALA A 197 -2.06 9.27 14.60
N VAL A 198 -1.81 10.26 13.75
CA VAL A 198 -1.70 11.67 14.14
C VAL A 198 -3.00 12.14 14.80
N SER A 199 -4.14 11.84 14.17
CA SER A 199 -5.47 12.16 14.72
C SER A 199 -5.72 11.50 16.09
N GLY A 200 -5.38 10.21 16.22
CA GLY A 200 -5.55 9.46 17.48
C GLY A 200 -4.70 10.01 18.63
N ILE A 201 -3.49 10.47 18.35
CA ILE A 201 -2.61 11.10 19.35
C ILE A 201 -3.19 12.42 19.83
N THR A 202 -3.60 13.30 18.90
CA THR A 202 -4.18 14.60 19.25
C THR A 202 -5.44 14.43 20.09
N GLY A 203 -6.35 13.53 19.70
CA GLY A 203 -7.55 13.26 20.49
C GLY A 203 -7.25 12.69 21.89
N MET A 204 -6.21 11.87 22.04
CA MET A 204 -5.79 11.38 23.36
C MET A 204 -5.22 12.51 24.23
N LEU A 205 -4.46 13.44 23.66
CA LEU A 205 -3.90 14.58 24.40
C LEU A 205 -5.02 15.52 24.87
N GLU A 206 -6.00 15.82 24.01
CA GLU A 206 -7.16 16.63 24.36
C GLU A 206 -7.97 16.03 25.54
N LEU A 207 -8.10 14.70 25.59
CA LEU A 207 -8.77 14.00 26.69
C LEU A 207 -7.99 14.00 28.01
N LEU A 208 -6.66 14.18 27.96
CA LEU A 208 -5.82 14.26 29.15
C LEU A 208 -5.78 15.68 29.73
N GLU A 209 -6.09 16.69 28.91
CA GLU A 209 -6.14 18.10 29.30
C GLU A 209 -7.54 18.55 29.80
N SER A 210 -8.58 17.73 29.62
CA SER A 210 -9.96 17.95 30.10
C SER A 210 -10.24 17.31 31.45
#